data_AF-A0A536ZAC9-F1
#
_entry.id   AF-A0A536ZAC9-F1
#
_cell.length_a   1.000
_cell.length_b   1.000
_cell.length_c   1.000
_cell.angle_alpha   90.00
_cell.angle_beta   90.00
_cell.angle_gamma   90.00
#
_symmetry.space_group_name_H-M   'P 1'
#
loop_
_entity.id
_entity.type
_entity.pdbx_description
1 polymer ?
#
loop_
_entity_poly.entity_id
_entity_poly.type
_entity_poly.pdbx_seq_one_letter_code
_entity_poly.pdbx_strand_id
1 'polypeptide(L)' 'KQDLKMILPRTEYHCVRCGGHQGHVFDDGPPPTGLRYCNNGVALRFVPQKKA' A
#
# COMPACT_ATOMS: atom_id res chain seq x y z
N LYS A 1 -9.32 1.96 4.58
CA LYS A 1 -9.70 2.45 5.92
C LYS A 1 -9.21 3.88 6.06
N GLN A 2 -10.03 4.80 6.54
CA GLN A 2 -9.59 6.18 6.74
C GLN A 2 -8.64 6.25 7.95
N ASP A 3 -7.50 6.91 7.77
CA ASP A 3 -6.45 7.13 8.78
C ASP A 3 -6.24 8.64 8.97
N LEU A 4 -6.44 9.12 10.20
CA LEU A 4 -6.36 10.52 10.61
C LEU A 4 -5.21 10.80 11.60
N LYS A 5 -4.27 9.86 11.79
CA LYS A 5 -3.20 9.99 12.80
C LYS A 5 -2.31 11.24 12.60
N MET A 6 -2.23 11.76 11.38
CA MET A 6 -1.46 12.97 11.06
C MET A 6 -2.36 14.19 10.82
N ILE A 7 -3.59 14.20 11.32
CA ILE A 7 -4.63 15.22 11.10
C ILE A 7 -5.16 15.24 9.65
N LEU A 8 -4.28 15.00 8.66
CA LEU A 8 -4.64 14.84 7.26
C LEU A 8 -5.24 13.45 6.99
N PRO A 9 -6.39 13.37 6.30
CA PRO A 9 -7.00 12.09 5.94
C PRO A 9 -6.13 11.36 4.92
N ARG A 10 -5.86 10.08 5.22
CA ARG A 10 -5.19 9.14 4.33
C ARG A 10 -6.01 7.87 4.21
N THR A 11 -5.80 7.12 3.13
CA THR A 11 -6.47 5.83 2.92
C THR A 11 -5.50 4.69 3.20
N GLU A 12 -5.64 4.07 4.36
CA GLU A 12 -4.89 2.88 4.77
C GLU A 12 -5.47 1.61 4.13
N TYR A 13 -4.61 0.68 3.70
CA TYR A 13 -5.03 -0.62 3.19
C TYR A 13 -4.30 -1.78 3.87
N HIS A 14 -4.94 -2.95 3.85
CA HIS A 14 -4.54 -4.12 4.63
C HIS A 14 -4.52 -5.38 3.75
N CYS A 15 -3.77 -6.38 4.18
CA CYS A 15 -3.82 -7.70 3.58
C CYS A 15 -5.22 -8.32 3.79
N VAL A 16 -5.89 -8.71 2.70
CA VAL A 16 -7.23 -9.31 2.77
C VAL A 16 -7.26 -10.66 3.51
N ARG A 17 -6.12 -11.35 3.61
CA ARG A 17 -6.03 -12.67 4.26
C ARG A 17 -5.81 -12.59 5.77
N CYS A 18 -4.93 -11.70 6.23
CA CYS A 18 -4.53 -11.64 7.64
C CYS A 18 -4.91 -10.33 8.34
N GLY A 19 -5.43 -9.33 7.63
CA GLY A 19 -5.76 -8.03 8.18
C GLY A 19 -4.54 -7.17 8.56
N GLY A 20 -3.31 -7.62 8.29
CA GLY A 20 -2.10 -6.85 8.59
C GLY A 20 -2.00 -5.56 7.78
N HIS A 21 -1.55 -4.49 8.43
CA HIS A 21 -1.27 -3.20 7.80
C HIS A 21 -0.20 -3.34 6.71
N GLN A 22 -0.47 -2.78 5.52
CA GLN A 22 0.47 -2.78 4.40
C GLN A 22 1.01 -1.38 4.13
N GLY A 23 0.15 -0.36 4.21
CA GLY A 23 0.51 1.02 3.98
C GLY A 23 -0.69 1.89 3.63
N HIS A 24 -0.47 2.86 2.75
CA HIS A 24 -1.49 3.82 2.31
C HIS A 24 -1.56 3.92 0.79
N VAL A 25 -2.72 4.31 0.27
CA VAL A 25 -2.95 4.65 -1.14
C VAL A 25 -3.22 6.14 -1.27
N PHE A 26 -2.70 6.73 -2.34
CA PHE A 26 -2.79 8.15 -2.69
C PHE A 26 -3.15 8.33 -4.16
N ASP A 27 -3.73 9.48 -4.52
CA ASP A 27 -4.19 9.81 -5.88
C ASP A 27 -3.14 10.58 -6.72
N ASP A 28 -1.87 10.48 -6.33
CA ASP A 28 -0.71 11.11 -6.97
C ASP A 28 0.15 10.11 -7.79
N GLY A 29 -0.47 9.00 -8.20
CA GLY A 29 0.18 7.98 -9.03
C GLY A 29 0.21 8.34 -10.52
N PRO A 30 1.02 7.62 -11.31
CA PRO A 30 1.04 7.79 -12.76
C PRO A 30 -0.25 7.24 -13.40
N PRO A 31 -0.59 7.69 -14.63
CA PRO A 31 -1.63 7.05 -15.43
C PRO A 31 -1.29 5.57 -15.72
N PRO A 32 -2.29 4.70 -15.93
CA PRO A 32 -3.71 5.01 -16.12
C PRO A 32 -4.53 5.09 -14.83
N THR A 33 -4.03 4.53 -13.73
CA THR A 33 -4.82 4.44 -12.50
C THR A 33 -4.82 5.74 -11.71
N GLY A 34 -3.75 6.54 -11.81
CA GLY A 34 -3.56 7.71 -10.95
C GLY A 34 -3.29 7.35 -9.49
N LEU A 35 -3.18 6.06 -9.15
CA LEU A 35 -3.05 5.59 -7.78
C LEU A 35 -1.62 5.19 -7.45
N ARG A 36 -1.10 5.69 -6.32
CA ARG A 36 0.19 5.29 -5.75
C ARG A 36 -0.03 4.49 -4.48
N TYR A 37 0.38 3.22 -4.52
CA TYR A 37 0.40 2.34 -3.35
C TYR A 37 1.75 2.45 -2.65
N CYS A 38 1.75 3.05 -1.46
CA CYS A 38 2.93 3.22 -0.64
C CYS A 38 3.01 2.08 0.40
N ASN A 39 3.79 1.03 0.09
CA ASN A 39 3.93 -0.16 0.94
C ASN A 39 5.13 -0.02 1.89
N ASN A 40 4.97 -0.55 3.11
CA ASN A 40 6.10 -0.74 4.01
C ASN A 40 6.88 -2.00 3.62
N GLY A 41 8.21 -1.91 3.49
CA GLY A 41 9.05 -3.07 3.18
C GLY A 41 8.96 -4.18 4.24
N VAL A 42 8.78 -3.82 5.52
CA VAL A 42 8.61 -4.79 6.63
C VAL A 42 7.32 -5.62 6.51
N ALA A 43 6.31 -5.14 5.77
CA ALA A 43 5.07 -5.87 5.54
C ALA A 43 5.14 -6.86 4.35
N LEU A 44 6.29 -6.90 3.67
CA LEU A 44 6.48 -7.67 2.44
C LEU A 44 7.62 -8.68 2.59
N ARG A 45 7.51 -9.77 1.81
CA ARG A 45 8.59 -10.72 1.58
C ARG A 45 8.81 -10.81 0.07
N PHE A 46 10.00 -10.45 -0.37
CA PHE A 46 10.36 -10.57 -1.78
C PHE A 46 10.47 -12.06 -2.17
N VAL A 47 9.86 -12.43 -3.29
CA VAL A 47 9.99 -13.76 -3.89
C VAL A 47 10.58 -13.56 -5.28
N PRO A 48 11.84 -13.97 -5.51
CA PRO A 48 12.46 -13.79 -6.81
C PRO A 48 11.74 -14.64 -7.86
N GLN A 49 11.49 -14.05 -9.03
CA GLN A 49 11.04 -14.80 -10.19
C GLN A 49 12.21 -15.66 -10.69
N LYS A 50 11.95 -16.93 -11.04
CA LYS A 50 12.95 -17.74 -11.75
C LYS A 50 13.29 -16.99 -13.04
N LYS A 51 14.59 -16.76 -13.29
CA LYS A 51 15.04 -16.25 -14.58
C LYS A 51 14.50 -17.20 -15.66
N ALA A 52 13.84 -16.63 -16.67
CA ALA A 52 13.42 -17.37 -17.85
C ALA A 52 14.64 -17.94 -18.59
#